data_AF-A0A2E0Y8W0-F1
#
_entry.id   AF-A0A2E0Y8W0-F1
#
_cell.length_a   1.000
_cell.length_b   1.000
_cell.length_c   1.000
_cell.angle_alpha   90.00
_cell.angle_beta   90.00
_cell.angle_gamma   90.00
#
_symmetry.space_group_name_H-M   'P 1'
#
loop_
_entity.id
_entity.type
_entity.pdbx_description
1 polymer ?
#
loop_
_entity_poly.entity_id
_entity_poly.type
_entity_poly.pdbx_seq_one_letter_code
_entity_poly.pdbx_strand_id
1 'polypeptide(L)'
;MAQSIVLGGNGDQRVELPLGMAARHGLIAGATGTGKTVTLQVMAEGFARRGVPVFAVDAKGDLSGVAAAGGPHPEIDRRKALIGLDDHQLRGCPTLLWDVFGERGHPVRTTVSDMGPDILSTLLDLNETQTGIMYACFAVADDEGLLLLDLKDLRSLLAFMSANAATLRERYGNISAASVGAIQRRLLVLEQQGVDRFFGEPALALADLMQRDFSGHGVISLLDGEKLLRESPALYTACMLWLLSELFEELPEAGDLDAPRLVLFIDEAHLLFSNLPRQLEDRISQVFRLIRSKGVGIFLVTQSPKDVPEAVLGQLGTRVQHALRAYTPRDQALIRSIAAGMRNDHGLDLPRVVQDLGVGEALVSVLDDDGVPTSVAAVTVAPPESRIGPLADAERETRRRQSPMAGRYDHPVDRESAFELLRERAEQAAALAERAAEEKAAADREARDKAADARRAPRQRASNRQSMAEAFMKSTLRSVGRSLGSRLVRGLLGSLVK
;
A
#
# COMPACT_ATOMS: atom_id res chain seq x y z
N MET A 1 0.81 -25.65 29.12
CA MET A 1 -0.18 -25.99 28.08
C MET A 1 -0.01 -24.98 26.97
N ALA A 2 0.08 -25.41 25.72
CA ALA A 2 0.11 -24.48 24.58
C ALA A 2 -1.16 -23.62 24.61
N GLN A 3 -1.01 -22.32 24.38
CA GLN A 3 -2.18 -21.44 24.31
C GLN A 3 -2.93 -21.71 23.01
N SER A 4 -4.25 -21.84 23.08
CA SER A 4 -5.13 -22.10 21.91
C SER A 4 -6.35 -21.19 21.94
N ILE A 5 -7.00 -20.94 20.79
CA ILE A 5 -8.27 -20.20 20.68
C ILE A 5 -9.36 -21.18 20.26
N VAL A 6 -10.43 -21.30 21.06
CA VAL A 6 -11.59 -22.10 20.67
C VAL A 6 -12.35 -21.42 19.54
N LEU A 7 -12.38 -22.04 18.36
CA LEU A 7 -13.09 -21.52 17.19
C LEU A 7 -14.57 -21.93 17.19
N GLY A 8 -14.88 -23.09 17.75
CA GLY A 8 -16.22 -23.64 17.79
C GLY A 8 -16.26 -25.08 18.31
N GLY A 9 -17.44 -25.67 18.35
CA GLY A 9 -17.64 -27.07 18.74
C GLY A 9 -18.98 -27.62 18.28
N ASN A 10 -19.17 -28.93 18.45
CA ASN A 10 -20.38 -29.65 18.02
C ASN A 10 -21.03 -30.48 19.13
N GLY A 11 -20.63 -30.28 20.40
CA GLY A 11 -21.06 -31.07 21.56
C GLY A 11 -20.14 -32.24 21.90
N ASP A 12 -19.51 -32.86 20.90
CA ASP A 12 -18.61 -33.99 21.09
C ASP A 12 -17.13 -33.56 21.08
N GLN A 13 -16.79 -32.56 20.27
CA GLN A 13 -15.44 -32.03 20.12
C GLN A 13 -15.44 -30.51 20.00
N ARG A 14 -14.35 -29.90 20.50
CA ARG A 14 -13.98 -28.50 20.25
C ARG A 14 -12.89 -28.44 19.19
N VAL A 15 -12.95 -27.44 18.34
CA VAL A 15 -11.85 -27.10 17.44
C VAL A 15 -11.13 -25.89 18.00
N GLU A 16 -9.85 -26.07 18.31
CA GLU A 16 -9.02 -25.05 18.92
C GLU A 16 -7.82 -24.74 18.02
N LEU A 17 -7.56 -23.47 17.76
CA LEU A 17 -6.40 -23.00 16.98
C LEU A 17 -5.21 -22.80 17.93
N PRO A 18 -4.12 -23.59 17.83
CA PRO A 18 -2.91 -23.34 18.59
C PRO A 18 -2.28 -22.00 18.19
N LEU A 19 -1.85 -21.19 19.16
CA LEU A 19 -1.28 -19.87 18.87
C LEU A 19 0.00 -19.94 18.03
N GLY A 20 0.87 -20.92 18.30
CA GLY A 20 2.09 -21.13 17.53
C GLY A 20 1.85 -21.48 16.06
N MET A 21 0.63 -21.92 15.72
CA MET A 21 0.24 -22.23 14.34
C MET A 21 -0.40 -21.05 13.61
N ALA A 22 -0.72 -19.95 14.30
CA ALA A 22 -1.40 -18.80 13.68
C ALA A 22 -0.55 -18.05 12.65
N ALA A 23 0.78 -18.12 12.75
CA ALA A 23 1.70 -17.57 11.75
C ALA A 23 1.71 -18.38 10.42
N ARG A 24 1.05 -19.54 10.37
CA ARG A 24 0.85 -20.34 9.16
C ARG A 24 -0.43 -19.95 8.40
N HIS A 25 -0.91 -18.74 8.63
CA HIS A 25 -2.01 -18.09 7.92
C HIS A 25 -3.35 -18.86 7.98
N GLY A 26 -4.39 -18.26 7.43
CA GLY A 26 -5.68 -18.92 7.33
C GLY A 26 -6.64 -18.31 6.33
N LEU A 27 -7.73 -19.03 6.11
CA LEU A 27 -8.82 -18.65 5.21
C LEU A 27 -10.16 -18.75 5.95
N ILE A 28 -10.96 -17.70 5.88
CA ILE A 28 -12.35 -17.68 6.31
C ILE A 28 -13.22 -17.42 5.06
N ALA A 29 -13.92 -18.44 4.60
CA ALA A 29 -14.69 -18.39 3.36
C ALA A 29 -16.17 -18.74 3.55
N GLY A 30 -17.04 -18.31 2.63
CA GLY A 30 -18.48 -18.61 2.63
C GLY A 30 -19.34 -17.47 2.11
N ALA A 31 -20.62 -17.72 1.85
CA ALA A 31 -21.51 -16.71 1.27
C ALA A 31 -21.74 -15.51 2.21
N THR A 32 -22.34 -14.43 1.70
CA THR A 32 -22.70 -13.27 2.52
C THR A 32 -23.71 -13.67 3.60
N GLY A 33 -23.54 -13.15 4.82
CA GLY A 33 -24.46 -13.41 5.94
C GLY A 33 -24.35 -14.78 6.60
N THR A 34 -23.37 -15.62 6.24
CA THR A 34 -23.24 -16.98 6.80
C THR A 34 -22.49 -17.07 8.12
N GLY A 35 -21.79 -16.00 8.52
CA GLY A 35 -21.07 -15.94 9.81
C GLY A 35 -19.58 -15.59 9.72
N LYS A 36 -19.05 -15.28 8.52
CA LYS A 36 -17.62 -14.92 8.33
C LYS A 36 -17.12 -13.83 9.27
N THR A 37 -17.82 -12.69 9.36
CA THR A 37 -17.46 -11.57 10.23
C THR A 37 -17.44 -11.99 11.70
N VAL A 38 -18.38 -12.84 12.12
CA VAL A 38 -18.42 -13.37 13.49
C VAL A 38 -17.20 -14.26 13.77
N THR A 39 -16.81 -15.13 12.83
CA THR A 39 -15.57 -15.90 12.97
C THR A 39 -14.34 -15.00 13.05
N LEU A 40 -14.23 -13.99 12.17
CA LEU A 40 -13.14 -13.01 12.22
C LEU A 40 -13.08 -12.37 13.61
N GLN A 41 -14.22 -11.88 14.11
CA GLN A 41 -14.36 -11.24 15.42
C GLN A 41 -13.92 -12.17 16.57
N VAL A 42 -14.40 -13.41 16.59
CA VAL A 42 -14.03 -14.42 17.59
C VAL A 42 -12.52 -14.67 17.60
N MET A 43 -11.91 -14.79 16.41
CA MET A 43 -10.47 -15.00 16.30
C MET A 43 -9.69 -13.76 16.74
N ALA A 44 -10.10 -12.57 16.30
CA ALA A 44 -9.46 -11.30 16.68
C ALA A 44 -9.50 -11.08 18.20
N GLU A 45 -10.65 -11.30 18.84
CA GLU A 45 -10.76 -11.28 20.31
C GLU A 45 -9.85 -12.32 20.95
N GLY A 46 -9.88 -13.56 20.45
CA GLY A 46 -9.10 -14.67 20.97
C GLY A 46 -7.60 -14.40 20.97
N PHE A 47 -7.09 -13.79 19.90
CA PHE A 47 -5.71 -13.33 19.77
C PHE A 47 -5.40 -12.19 20.74
N ALA A 48 -6.21 -11.12 20.72
CA ALA A 48 -6.04 -9.96 21.59
C ALA A 48 -5.95 -10.38 23.08
N ARG A 49 -6.83 -11.27 23.53
CA ARG A 49 -6.84 -11.75 24.93
C ARG A 49 -5.61 -12.53 25.35
N ARG A 50 -4.90 -13.11 24.38
CA ARG A 50 -3.65 -13.85 24.61
C ARG A 50 -2.42 -12.97 24.38
N GLY A 51 -2.64 -11.65 24.27
CA GLY A 51 -1.58 -10.68 24.11
C GLY A 51 -1.11 -10.50 22.67
N VAL A 52 -1.75 -11.12 21.68
CA VAL A 52 -1.38 -10.97 20.27
C VAL A 52 -2.10 -9.75 19.71
N PRO A 53 -1.38 -8.69 19.27
CA PRO A 53 -1.97 -7.57 18.56
C PRO A 53 -2.63 -8.03 17.26
N VAL A 54 -3.71 -7.35 16.87
CA VAL A 54 -4.47 -7.69 15.67
C VAL A 54 -4.63 -6.45 14.82
N PHE A 55 -4.39 -6.56 13.52
CA PHE A 55 -4.83 -5.57 12.54
C PHE A 55 -5.96 -6.19 11.72
N ALA A 56 -7.08 -5.50 11.57
CA ALA A 56 -8.18 -5.99 10.73
C ALA A 56 -8.78 -4.86 9.89
N VAL A 57 -9.04 -5.17 8.63
CA VAL A 57 -9.80 -4.31 7.73
C VAL A 57 -11.29 -4.56 7.95
N ASP A 58 -12.01 -3.53 8.34
CA ASP A 58 -13.47 -3.53 8.48
C ASP A 58 -14.12 -3.05 7.18
N ALA A 59 -14.24 -3.96 6.21
CA ALA A 59 -14.76 -3.66 4.87
C ALA A 59 -16.24 -3.21 4.87
N LYS A 60 -17.01 -3.63 5.88
CA LYS A 60 -18.47 -3.40 5.97
C LYS A 60 -18.87 -2.42 7.07
N GLY A 61 -17.91 -2.01 7.89
CA GLY A 61 -18.15 -1.13 9.04
C GLY A 61 -18.81 -1.82 10.24
N ASP A 62 -18.90 -3.15 10.24
CA ASP A 62 -19.64 -3.94 11.25
C ASP A 62 -18.76 -4.56 12.33
N LEU A 63 -17.43 -4.41 12.25
CA LEU A 63 -16.48 -5.00 13.20
C LEU A 63 -16.13 -4.07 14.37
N SER A 64 -16.38 -2.76 14.25
CA SER A 64 -16.05 -1.78 15.31
C SER A 64 -16.64 -2.09 16.70
N GLY A 65 -17.75 -2.84 16.76
CA GLY A 65 -18.35 -3.32 18.02
C GLY A 65 -17.44 -4.20 18.87
N VAL A 66 -16.31 -4.69 18.32
CA VAL A 66 -15.29 -5.41 19.08
C VAL A 66 -14.78 -4.66 20.30
N ALA A 67 -14.86 -3.33 20.25
CA ALA A 67 -14.46 -2.46 21.35
C ALA A 67 -15.49 -2.37 22.49
N ALA A 68 -16.72 -2.85 22.32
CA ALA A 68 -17.77 -2.79 23.32
C ALA A 68 -18.15 -4.18 23.81
N ALA A 69 -18.63 -4.29 25.06
CA ALA A 69 -19.18 -5.55 25.55
C ALA A 69 -20.41 -5.96 24.74
N GLY A 70 -20.53 -7.26 24.47
CA GLY A 70 -21.74 -7.83 23.91
C GLY A 70 -22.95 -7.70 24.85
N GLY A 71 -24.14 -7.96 24.32
CA GLY A 71 -25.38 -8.02 25.10
C GLY A 71 -25.80 -9.46 25.38
N PRO A 72 -26.61 -9.69 26.44
CA PRO A 72 -27.17 -11.01 26.69
C PRO A 72 -28.09 -11.43 25.54
N HIS A 73 -27.98 -12.67 25.08
CA HIS A 73 -28.79 -13.21 23.99
C HIS A 73 -28.98 -14.73 24.12
N PRO A 74 -30.21 -15.28 24.02
CA PRO A 74 -30.46 -16.71 24.24
C PRO A 74 -29.65 -17.65 23.34
N GLU A 75 -29.38 -17.23 22.10
CA GLU A 75 -28.55 -18.00 21.17
C GLU A 75 -27.08 -18.07 21.60
N ILE A 76 -26.56 -17.03 22.28
CA ILE A 76 -25.19 -17.06 22.84
C ILE A 76 -25.13 -18.10 23.95
N ASP A 77 -26.10 -18.10 24.87
CA ASP A 77 -26.16 -19.06 25.98
C ASP A 77 -26.28 -20.50 25.48
N ARG A 78 -27.11 -20.74 24.46
CA ARG A 78 -27.23 -22.04 23.80
C ARG A 78 -25.88 -22.52 23.24
N ARG A 79 -25.18 -21.64 22.51
CA ARG A 79 -23.88 -21.99 21.90
C ARG A 79 -22.79 -22.23 22.94
N LYS A 80 -22.75 -21.43 24.01
CA LYS A 80 -21.84 -21.65 25.13
C LYS A 80 -22.02 -23.02 25.76
N ALA A 81 -23.27 -23.42 26.00
CA ALA A 81 -23.59 -24.73 26.56
C ALA A 81 -23.22 -25.88 25.59
N LEU A 82 -23.50 -25.72 24.29
CA LEU A 82 -23.15 -26.71 23.28
C LEU A 82 -21.63 -26.91 23.15
N ILE A 83 -20.86 -25.83 23.19
CA ILE A 83 -19.40 -25.86 22.97
C ILE A 83 -18.63 -26.16 24.27
N GLY A 84 -19.23 -25.88 25.43
CA GLY A 84 -18.56 -25.96 26.73
C GLY A 84 -17.63 -24.76 26.96
N LEU A 85 -18.19 -23.55 26.88
CA LEU A 85 -17.49 -22.27 27.10
C LEU A 85 -17.85 -21.66 28.46
N ASP A 86 -17.30 -22.25 29.53
CA ASP A 86 -17.61 -21.87 30.91
C ASP A 86 -17.01 -20.51 31.31
N ASP A 87 -15.94 -20.08 30.65
CA ASP A 87 -15.19 -18.85 30.92
C ASP A 87 -15.63 -17.65 30.06
N HIS A 88 -16.62 -17.84 29.18
CA HIS A 88 -17.13 -16.80 28.29
C HIS A 88 -17.83 -15.68 29.08
N GLN A 89 -17.39 -14.44 28.86
CA GLN A 89 -17.90 -13.23 29.50
C GLN A 89 -18.33 -12.21 28.43
N LEU A 90 -19.23 -11.27 28.75
CA LEU A 90 -19.55 -10.19 27.82
C LEU A 90 -18.60 -9.02 28.08
N ARG A 91 -17.65 -8.79 27.17
CA ARG A 91 -16.63 -7.73 27.29
C ARG A 91 -16.04 -7.34 25.94
N GLY A 92 -15.67 -6.07 25.81
CA GLY A 92 -14.97 -5.55 24.64
C GLY A 92 -13.45 -5.76 24.72
N CYS A 93 -12.76 -5.50 23.61
CA CYS A 93 -11.31 -5.52 23.53
C CYS A 93 -10.72 -4.09 23.48
N PRO A 94 -9.44 -3.90 23.86
CA PRO A 94 -8.70 -2.69 23.53
C PRO A 94 -8.66 -2.50 22.01
N THR A 95 -9.07 -1.33 21.52
CA THR A 95 -9.23 -1.10 20.07
C THR A 95 -8.76 0.29 19.68
N LEU A 96 -7.96 0.36 18.62
CA LEU A 96 -7.60 1.58 17.89
C LEU A 96 -8.38 1.62 16.58
N LEU A 97 -8.85 2.80 16.22
CA LEU A 97 -9.61 3.02 15.00
C LEU A 97 -8.74 3.81 14.02
N TRP A 98 -8.56 3.26 12.83
CA TRP A 98 -7.74 3.79 11.74
C TRP A 98 -8.64 4.06 10.53
N ASP A 99 -8.29 5.03 9.71
CA ASP A 99 -9.02 5.39 8.49
C ASP A 99 -8.05 6.05 7.51
N VAL A 100 -8.03 5.62 6.24
CA VAL A 100 -7.19 6.25 5.22
C VAL A 100 -7.55 7.74 5.01
N PHE A 101 -8.82 8.10 5.16
CA PHE A 101 -9.28 9.48 4.95
C PHE A 101 -9.33 10.32 6.23
N GLY A 102 -9.11 9.71 7.39
CA GLY A 102 -9.11 10.37 8.71
C GLY A 102 -10.48 10.86 9.21
N GLU A 103 -11.59 10.33 8.69
CA GLU A 103 -12.96 10.74 9.03
C GLU A 103 -13.51 9.93 10.21
N ARG A 104 -13.29 8.62 10.20
CA ARG A 104 -13.85 7.65 11.16
C ARG A 104 -12.80 6.99 12.07
N GLY A 105 -11.54 7.41 11.96
CA GLY A 105 -10.38 6.90 12.70
C GLY A 105 -9.17 7.82 12.58
N HIS A 106 -8.04 7.42 13.16
CA HIS A 106 -6.75 8.10 12.97
C HIS A 106 -6.30 7.95 11.51
N PRO A 107 -5.83 9.02 10.86
CA PRO A 107 -5.45 8.97 9.45
C PRO A 107 -4.27 8.03 9.24
N VAL A 108 -4.41 7.08 8.33
CA VAL A 108 -3.30 6.25 7.86
C VAL A 108 -2.61 6.98 6.72
N ARG A 109 -1.29 7.14 6.83
CA ARG A 109 -0.46 7.68 5.75
C ARG A 109 0.77 6.83 5.48
N THR A 110 1.32 6.99 4.29
CA THR A 110 2.61 6.48 3.86
C THR A 110 3.25 7.47 2.88
N THR A 111 4.52 7.35 2.54
CA THR A 111 5.13 8.22 1.52
C THR A 111 5.05 7.63 0.12
N VAL A 112 5.20 8.46 -0.91
CA VAL A 112 5.35 7.98 -2.30
C VAL A 112 6.60 7.10 -2.44
N SER A 113 7.68 7.44 -1.73
CA SER A 113 8.90 6.65 -1.64
C SER A 113 8.62 5.23 -1.11
N ASP A 114 7.93 5.10 0.01
CA ASP A 114 7.63 3.80 0.65
C ASP A 114 6.70 2.92 -0.22
N MET A 115 5.80 3.55 -1.00
CA MET A 115 4.92 2.82 -1.91
C MET A 115 5.69 2.15 -3.07
N GLY A 116 6.76 2.81 -3.54
CA GLY A 116 7.58 2.32 -4.63
C GLY A 116 6.89 2.35 -6.01
N PRO A 117 7.67 2.06 -7.07
CA PRO A 117 7.19 2.18 -8.45
C PRO A 117 6.14 1.14 -8.84
N ASP A 118 6.21 -0.09 -8.33
CA ASP A 118 5.28 -1.18 -8.69
C ASP A 118 3.87 -0.94 -8.19
N ILE A 119 3.73 -0.61 -6.89
CA ILE A 119 2.43 -0.44 -6.27
C ILE A 119 1.78 0.85 -6.80
N LEU A 120 2.54 1.93 -6.98
CA LEU A 120 2.04 3.14 -7.64
C LEU A 120 1.63 2.90 -9.10
N SER A 121 2.41 2.11 -9.84
CA SER A 121 2.06 1.77 -11.23
C SER A 121 0.75 1.00 -11.29
N THR A 122 0.52 0.10 -10.33
CA THR A 122 -0.74 -0.66 -10.21
C THR A 122 -1.89 0.26 -9.79
N LEU A 123 -1.69 1.11 -8.79
CA LEU A 123 -2.68 2.10 -8.33
C LEU A 123 -3.14 3.04 -9.46
N LEU A 124 -2.21 3.43 -10.33
CA LEU A 124 -2.45 4.30 -11.48
C LEU A 124 -2.84 3.54 -12.76
N ASP A 125 -2.94 2.21 -12.73
CA ASP A 125 -3.24 1.36 -13.90
C ASP A 125 -2.27 1.64 -15.09
N LEU A 126 -0.98 1.79 -14.80
CA LEU A 126 0.04 2.11 -15.80
C LEU A 126 0.31 0.94 -16.75
N ASN A 127 0.46 1.26 -18.04
CA ASN A 127 0.96 0.28 -19.01
C ASN A 127 2.49 0.12 -18.88
N GLU A 128 3.06 -0.90 -19.52
CA GLU A 128 4.48 -1.23 -19.44
C GLU A 128 5.42 -0.04 -19.72
N THR A 129 5.08 0.82 -20.70
CA THR A 129 5.90 2.00 -21.01
C THR A 129 5.84 3.04 -19.89
N GLN A 130 4.65 3.27 -19.34
CA GLN A 130 4.43 4.22 -18.25
C GLN A 130 5.04 3.71 -16.94
N THR A 131 4.93 2.41 -16.66
CA THR A 131 5.62 1.74 -15.55
C THR A 131 7.12 1.92 -15.67
N GLY A 132 7.71 1.73 -16.85
CA GLY A 132 9.15 2.00 -17.07
C GLY A 132 9.54 3.45 -16.77
N ILE A 133 8.68 4.43 -17.08
CA ILE A 133 8.90 5.83 -16.70
C ILE A 133 8.78 6.03 -15.19
N MET A 134 7.85 5.34 -14.53
CA MET A 134 7.74 5.38 -13.07
C MET A 134 9.03 4.86 -12.41
N TYR A 135 9.58 3.75 -12.89
CA TYR A 135 10.88 3.24 -12.44
C TYR A 135 12.01 4.25 -12.66
N ALA A 136 12.08 4.87 -13.84
CA ALA A 136 13.04 5.94 -14.10
C ALA A 136 12.85 7.13 -13.15
N CYS A 137 11.62 7.45 -12.76
CA CYS A 137 11.30 8.52 -11.83
C CYS A 137 11.89 8.25 -10.44
N PHE A 138 11.68 7.04 -9.90
CA PHE A 138 12.27 6.63 -8.64
C PHE A 138 13.81 6.60 -8.70
N ALA A 139 14.39 6.08 -9.78
CA ALA A 139 15.84 6.07 -9.94
C ALA A 139 16.45 7.49 -9.98
N VAL A 140 15.79 8.45 -10.64
CA VAL A 140 16.21 9.85 -10.61
C VAL A 140 16.08 10.45 -9.21
N ALA A 141 15.00 10.14 -8.48
CA ALA A 141 14.82 10.61 -7.11
C ALA A 141 15.96 10.14 -6.21
N ASP A 142 16.30 8.84 -6.27
CA ASP A 142 17.38 8.24 -5.49
C ASP A 142 18.75 8.84 -5.84
N ASP A 143 19.06 8.96 -7.14
CA ASP A 143 20.34 9.49 -7.63
C ASP A 143 20.53 10.98 -7.30
N GLU A 144 19.44 11.74 -7.17
CA GLU A 144 19.46 13.16 -6.83
C GLU A 144 19.17 13.47 -5.36
N GLY A 145 18.89 12.44 -4.54
CA GLY A 145 18.55 12.59 -3.12
C GLY A 145 17.24 13.34 -2.88
N LEU A 146 16.25 13.17 -3.76
CA LEU A 146 14.96 13.82 -3.69
C LEU A 146 13.96 12.95 -2.93
N LEU A 147 13.41 13.47 -1.84
CA LEU A 147 12.35 12.79 -1.07
C LEU A 147 11.01 12.90 -1.80
N LEU A 148 10.35 11.77 -2.02
CA LEU A 148 9.00 11.71 -2.57
C LEU A 148 8.02 11.42 -1.42
N LEU A 149 7.54 12.46 -0.76
CA LEU A 149 6.64 12.32 0.38
C LEU A 149 5.20 12.16 -0.10
N ASP A 150 4.80 12.94 -1.09
CA ASP A 150 3.41 12.97 -1.55
C ASP A 150 3.24 13.08 -3.09
N LEU A 151 2.00 13.31 -3.53
CA LEU A 151 1.69 13.43 -4.95
C LEU A 151 2.21 14.74 -5.59
N LYS A 152 2.41 15.84 -4.84
CA LYS A 152 3.00 17.07 -5.41
C LYS A 152 4.46 16.82 -5.78
N ASP A 153 5.18 16.04 -4.98
CA ASP A 153 6.56 15.67 -5.23
C ASP A 153 6.71 14.86 -6.50
N LEU A 154 5.91 13.79 -6.63
CA LEU A 154 5.94 12.92 -7.79
C LEU A 154 5.61 13.70 -9.07
N ARG A 155 4.62 14.60 -9.01
CA ARG A 155 4.25 15.43 -10.15
C ARG A 155 5.35 16.41 -10.55
N SER A 156 6.00 17.05 -9.58
CA SER A 156 7.12 17.95 -9.81
C SER A 156 8.31 17.23 -10.42
N LEU A 157 8.63 16.04 -9.94
CA LEU A 157 9.71 15.23 -10.49
C LEU A 157 9.41 14.77 -11.92
N LEU A 158 8.18 14.31 -12.20
CA LEU A 158 7.75 13.97 -13.56
C LEU A 158 7.85 15.17 -14.51
N ALA A 159 7.47 16.37 -14.07
CA ALA A 159 7.60 17.58 -14.86
C ALA A 159 9.07 17.93 -15.14
N PHE A 160 9.92 17.85 -14.12
CA PHE A 160 11.37 18.03 -14.25
C PHE A 160 11.98 17.04 -15.24
N MET A 161 11.64 15.76 -15.13
CA MET A 161 12.11 14.71 -16.04
C MET A 161 11.70 14.99 -17.48
N SER A 162 10.45 15.43 -17.71
CA SER A 162 9.99 15.79 -19.05
C SER A 162 10.72 17.00 -19.62
N ALA A 163 11.03 18.01 -18.81
CA ALA A 163 11.78 19.19 -19.24
C ALA A 163 13.26 18.87 -19.54
N ASN A 164 13.82 17.89 -18.83
CA ASN A 164 15.22 17.48 -18.93
C ASN A 164 15.42 16.13 -19.63
N ALA A 165 14.43 15.69 -20.42
CA ALA A 165 14.44 14.36 -21.02
C ALA A 165 15.70 14.08 -21.87
N ALA A 166 16.24 15.10 -22.54
CA ALA A 166 17.44 14.95 -23.38
C ALA A 166 18.70 14.60 -22.57
N THR A 167 18.87 15.18 -21.37
CA THR A 167 20.04 14.93 -20.51
C THR A 167 19.89 13.63 -19.73
N LEU A 168 18.66 13.31 -19.32
CA LEU A 168 18.35 12.09 -18.57
C LEU A 168 18.35 10.82 -19.43
N ARG A 169 18.16 10.97 -20.76
CA ARG A 169 17.97 9.85 -21.69
C ARG A 169 19.11 8.84 -21.69
N GLU A 170 20.36 9.30 -21.57
CA GLU A 170 21.52 8.42 -21.64
C GLU A 170 21.60 7.45 -20.45
N ARG A 171 21.13 7.88 -19.27
CA ARG A 171 21.22 7.10 -18.03
C ARG A 171 19.94 6.32 -17.73
N TYR A 172 18.77 6.92 -17.93
CA TYR A 172 17.49 6.36 -17.50
C TYR A 172 16.59 5.90 -18.66
N GLY A 173 17.06 6.03 -19.90
CA GLY A 173 16.31 5.64 -21.09
C GLY A 173 15.32 6.71 -21.57
N ASN A 174 14.48 6.34 -22.53
CA ASN A 174 13.65 7.30 -23.23
C ASN A 174 12.45 7.78 -22.40
N ILE A 175 12.41 9.07 -22.06
CA ILE A 175 11.31 9.70 -21.31
C ILE A 175 10.39 10.42 -22.30
N SER A 176 9.25 9.81 -22.62
CA SER A 176 8.26 10.39 -23.53
C SER A 176 7.35 11.39 -22.82
N ALA A 177 7.29 12.63 -23.32
CA ALA A 177 6.39 13.67 -22.81
C ALA A 177 4.91 13.24 -22.86
N ALA A 178 4.51 12.44 -23.86
CA ALA A 178 3.15 11.95 -23.96
C ALA A 178 2.79 10.98 -22.82
N SER A 179 3.72 10.10 -22.45
CA SER A 179 3.55 9.14 -21.36
C SER A 179 3.58 9.83 -20.00
N VAL A 180 4.50 10.79 -19.80
CA VAL A 180 4.53 11.64 -18.59
C VAL A 180 3.20 12.37 -18.41
N GLY A 181 2.68 13.00 -19.47
CA GLY A 181 1.39 13.67 -19.43
C GLY A 181 0.20 12.74 -19.14
N ALA A 182 0.29 11.47 -19.54
CA ALA A 182 -0.73 10.47 -19.19
C ALA A 182 -0.68 10.09 -17.70
N ILE A 183 0.52 9.92 -17.14
CA ILE A 183 0.71 9.64 -15.70
C ILE A 183 0.20 10.84 -14.87
N GLN A 184 0.57 12.06 -15.24
CA GLN A 184 0.12 13.27 -14.54
C GLN A 184 -1.40 13.43 -14.52
N ARG A 185 -2.11 13.08 -15.62
CA ARG A 185 -3.58 13.10 -15.64
C ARG A 185 -4.19 12.09 -14.67
N ARG A 186 -3.58 10.91 -14.52
CA ARG A 186 -4.04 9.89 -13.56
C ARG A 186 -3.80 10.32 -12.11
N LEU A 187 -2.67 10.95 -11.83
CA LEU A 187 -2.40 11.56 -10.52
C LEU A 187 -3.45 12.62 -10.16
N LEU A 188 -3.84 13.49 -11.10
CA LEU A 188 -4.90 14.47 -10.89
C LEU A 188 -6.26 13.83 -10.57
N VAL A 189 -6.58 12.67 -11.16
CA VAL A 189 -7.81 11.94 -10.84
C VAL A 189 -7.77 11.40 -9.40
N LEU A 190 -6.63 10.86 -8.96
CA LEU A 190 -6.46 10.41 -7.58
C LEU A 190 -6.59 11.56 -6.56
N GLU A 191 -5.99 12.71 -6.84
CA GLU A 191 -6.14 13.92 -6.00
C GLU A 191 -7.61 14.35 -5.90
N GLN A 192 -8.37 14.32 -7.00
CA GLN A 192 -9.80 14.64 -6.97
C GLN A 192 -10.63 13.65 -6.14
N GLN A 193 -10.15 12.41 -6.02
CA GLN A 193 -10.74 11.37 -5.18
C GLN A 193 -10.31 11.47 -3.70
N GLY A 194 -9.46 12.44 -3.33
CA GLY A 194 -8.98 12.62 -1.97
C GLY A 194 -7.89 11.63 -1.55
N VAL A 195 -7.28 10.94 -2.51
CA VAL A 195 -6.20 9.96 -2.28
C VAL A 195 -4.90 10.62 -1.82
N ASP A 196 -4.73 11.92 -2.12
CA ASP A 196 -3.62 12.74 -1.63
C ASP A 196 -3.50 12.70 -0.11
N ARG A 197 -4.60 12.53 0.64
CA ARG A 197 -4.60 12.41 2.10
C ARG A 197 -3.84 11.20 2.64
N PHE A 198 -3.72 10.15 1.83
CA PHE A 198 -2.99 8.93 2.17
C PHE A 198 -1.48 9.09 2.02
N PHE A 199 -1.03 10.04 1.20
CA PHE A 199 0.39 10.26 0.96
C PHE A 199 0.92 11.43 1.81
N GLY A 200 1.98 11.19 2.57
CA GLY A 200 2.67 12.20 3.37
C GLY A 200 3.04 11.71 4.77
N GLU A 201 3.51 12.62 5.60
CA GLU A 201 3.97 12.33 6.96
C GLU A 201 2.96 12.79 8.04
N PRO A 202 2.98 12.21 9.26
CA PRO A 202 3.79 11.05 9.63
C PRO A 202 3.23 9.78 9.01
N ALA A 203 4.12 9.00 8.38
CA ALA A 203 3.78 7.66 7.91
C ALA A 203 3.44 6.78 9.12
N LEU A 204 2.53 5.81 8.91
CA LEU A 204 2.12 4.87 9.94
C LEU A 204 3.33 4.06 10.42
N ALA A 205 3.58 4.07 11.73
CA ALA A 205 4.65 3.27 12.32
C ALA A 205 4.10 1.88 12.64
N LEU A 206 4.74 0.82 12.13
CA LEU A 206 4.27 -0.57 12.37
C LEU A 206 4.20 -0.92 13.86
N ALA A 207 5.09 -0.33 14.68
CA ALA A 207 5.07 -0.48 16.13
C ALA A 207 3.74 -0.04 16.77
N ASP A 208 3.04 0.94 16.19
CA ASP A 208 1.75 1.42 16.71
C ASP A 208 0.61 0.44 16.41
N LEU A 209 0.79 -0.49 15.46
CA LEU A 209 -0.14 -1.60 15.20
C LEU A 209 0.08 -2.80 16.14
N MET A 210 1.25 -2.89 16.77
CA MET A 210 1.68 -4.04 17.58
C MET A 210 1.58 -3.79 19.10
N GLN A 211 0.70 -2.88 19.51
CA GLN A 211 0.56 -2.47 20.91
C GLN A 211 -0.14 -3.51 21.78
N ARG A 212 0.15 -3.45 23.09
CA ARG A 212 -0.58 -4.16 24.15
C ARG A 212 -1.08 -3.15 25.18
N ASP A 213 -2.20 -3.46 25.81
CA ASP A 213 -2.69 -2.67 26.94
C ASP A 213 -1.92 -2.99 28.24
N PHE A 214 -2.21 -2.25 29.32
CA PHE A 214 -1.58 -2.48 30.63
C PHE A 214 -1.96 -3.82 31.28
N SER A 215 -3.00 -4.50 30.78
CA SER A 215 -3.41 -5.84 31.22
C SER A 215 -2.63 -6.95 30.50
N GLY A 216 -1.83 -6.59 29.50
CA GLY A 216 -1.10 -7.53 28.64
C GLY A 216 -1.91 -8.05 27.45
N HIS A 217 -3.13 -7.56 27.24
CA HIS A 217 -3.93 -7.88 26.05
C HIS A 217 -3.39 -7.15 24.82
N GLY A 218 -3.37 -7.83 23.68
CA GLY A 218 -3.10 -7.23 22.38
C GLY A 218 -4.18 -6.22 22.02
N VAL A 219 -3.75 -5.12 21.39
CA VAL A 219 -4.65 -4.09 20.88
C VAL A 219 -5.14 -4.49 19.49
N ILE A 220 -6.44 -4.33 19.25
CA ILE A 220 -7.05 -4.53 17.92
C ILE A 220 -7.02 -3.20 17.17
N SER A 221 -6.19 -3.09 16.14
CA SER A 221 -6.17 -1.99 15.19
C SER A 221 -7.17 -2.27 14.07
N LEU A 222 -8.28 -1.53 14.05
CA LEU A 222 -9.31 -1.64 13.02
C LEU A 222 -9.16 -0.54 11.99
N LEU A 223 -8.92 -0.91 10.73
CA LEU A 223 -8.98 0.00 9.59
C LEU A 223 -10.43 0.07 9.07
N ASP A 224 -11.05 1.24 9.15
CA ASP A 224 -12.36 1.49 8.55
C ASP A 224 -12.23 1.43 7.02
N GLY A 225 -12.77 0.37 6.43
CA GLY A 225 -12.67 0.09 5.00
C GLY A 225 -13.92 0.48 4.21
N GLU A 226 -15.03 0.84 4.86
CA GLU A 226 -16.34 0.99 4.21
C GLU A 226 -16.30 2.02 3.07
N LYS A 227 -15.75 3.20 3.36
CA LYS A 227 -15.57 4.27 2.36
C LYS A 227 -14.47 3.92 1.37
N LEU A 228 -13.34 3.41 1.88
CA LEU A 228 -12.15 3.07 1.10
C LEU A 228 -12.46 2.08 -0.02
N LEU A 229 -13.11 0.95 0.30
CA LEU A 229 -13.46 -0.06 -0.69
C LEU A 229 -14.53 0.43 -1.67
N ARG A 230 -15.46 1.28 -1.22
CA ARG A 230 -16.53 1.80 -2.09
C ARG A 230 -16.03 2.86 -3.07
N GLU A 231 -15.19 3.77 -2.62
CA GLU A 231 -14.77 4.95 -3.39
C GLU A 231 -13.44 4.74 -4.11
N SER A 232 -12.52 3.94 -3.56
CA SER A 232 -11.21 3.68 -4.17
C SER A 232 -10.69 2.26 -3.88
N PRO A 233 -11.22 1.23 -4.57
CA PRO A 233 -10.72 -0.14 -4.47
C PRO A 233 -9.22 -0.27 -4.80
N ALA A 234 -8.72 0.53 -5.75
CA ALA A 234 -7.29 0.52 -6.11
C ALA A 234 -6.41 1.03 -4.96
N LEU A 235 -6.86 2.05 -4.22
CA LEU A 235 -6.17 2.53 -3.03
C LEU A 235 -6.19 1.50 -1.89
N TYR A 236 -7.30 0.79 -1.72
CA TYR A 236 -7.37 -0.34 -0.79
C TYR A 236 -6.27 -1.37 -1.09
N THR A 237 -6.21 -1.84 -2.34
CA THR A 237 -5.20 -2.81 -2.78
C THR A 237 -3.80 -2.25 -2.56
N ALA A 238 -3.53 -1.00 -2.97
CA ALA A 238 -2.23 -0.36 -2.76
C ALA A 238 -1.84 -0.30 -1.27
N CYS A 239 -2.77 0.12 -0.40
CA CYS A 239 -2.57 0.19 1.05
C CYS A 239 -2.24 -1.18 1.66
N MET A 240 -2.97 -2.23 1.28
CA MET A 240 -2.70 -3.59 1.78
C MET A 240 -1.36 -4.15 1.29
N LEU A 241 -1.02 -3.91 0.02
CA LEU A 241 0.26 -4.35 -0.55
C LEU A 241 1.45 -3.63 0.07
N TRP A 242 1.32 -2.32 0.29
CA TRP A 242 2.30 -1.53 1.01
C TRP A 242 2.47 -2.08 2.43
N LEU A 243 1.39 -2.24 3.21
CA LEU A 243 1.48 -2.73 4.59
C LEU A 243 2.14 -4.12 4.68
N LEU A 244 1.81 -5.03 3.76
CA LEU A 244 2.43 -6.36 3.71
C LEU A 244 3.91 -6.29 3.35
N SER A 245 4.31 -5.35 2.49
CA SER A 245 5.71 -5.14 2.11
C SER A 245 6.51 -4.56 3.28
N GLU A 246 6.01 -3.51 3.93
CA GLU A 246 6.62 -2.91 5.12
C GLU A 246 6.81 -3.93 6.25
N LEU A 247 5.78 -4.73 6.54
CA LEU A 247 5.88 -5.79 7.55
C LEU A 247 6.96 -6.82 7.22
N PHE A 248 7.14 -7.13 5.94
CA PHE A 248 8.17 -8.07 5.49
C PHE A 248 9.58 -7.47 5.56
N GLU A 249 9.71 -6.20 5.23
CA GLU A 249 11.00 -5.49 5.14
C GLU A 249 11.51 -5.02 6.53
N GLU A 250 10.65 -4.42 7.36
CA GLU A 250 11.05 -3.86 8.65
C GLU A 250 11.19 -4.89 9.79
N LEU A 251 10.33 -5.91 9.81
CA LEU A 251 10.32 -6.84 10.94
C LEU A 251 11.57 -7.75 10.92
N PRO A 252 12.17 -8.04 12.09
CA PRO A 252 13.25 -9.01 12.16
C PRO A 252 12.73 -10.43 11.99
N GLU A 253 13.57 -11.33 11.50
CA GLU A 253 13.28 -12.76 11.54
C GLU A 253 13.21 -13.25 13.00
N ALA A 254 12.22 -14.08 13.29
CA ALA A 254 11.86 -14.50 14.64
C ALA A 254 11.75 -16.04 14.80
N GLY A 255 11.89 -16.80 13.72
CA GLY A 255 11.75 -18.26 13.73
C GLY A 255 10.33 -18.71 14.07
N ASP A 256 10.21 -19.90 14.68
CA ASP A 256 8.93 -20.41 15.17
C ASP A 256 8.66 -19.87 16.58
N LEU A 257 7.66 -19.00 16.70
CA LEU A 257 7.23 -18.39 17.96
C LEU A 257 6.04 -19.15 18.56
N ASP A 258 5.94 -19.16 19.89
CA ASP A 258 4.77 -19.69 20.61
C ASP A 258 3.48 -18.92 20.32
N ALA A 259 3.61 -17.66 19.88
CA ALA A 259 2.53 -16.81 19.43
C ALA A 259 3.05 -15.79 18.39
N PRO A 260 2.24 -15.40 17.39
CA PRO A 260 2.64 -14.39 16.42
C PRO A 260 2.82 -13.01 17.07
N ARG A 261 3.68 -12.18 16.48
CA ARG A 261 3.87 -10.76 16.84
C ARG A 261 2.67 -9.92 16.46
N LEU A 262 2.01 -10.28 15.37
CA LEU A 262 0.86 -9.58 14.80
C LEU A 262 0.02 -10.57 13.98
N VAL A 263 -1.29 -10.43 14.03
CA VAL A 263 -2.22 -11.12 13.14
C VAL A 263 -2.99 -10.12 12.29
N LEU A 264 -3.00 -10.30 10.98
CA LEU A 264 -3.77 -9.50 10.03
C LEU A 264 -5.03 -10.24 9.59
N PHE A 265 -6.17 -9.57 9.60
CA PHE A 265 -7.38 -10.00 8.91
C PHE A 265 -7.66 -9.06 7.74
N ILE A 266 -7.68 -9.63 6.54
CA ILE A 266 -7.98 -8.91 5.30
C ILE A 266 -9.39 -9.31 4.88
N ASP A 267 -10.38 -8.47 5.20
CA ASP A 267 -11.76 -8.67 4.73
C ASP A 267 -11.91 -8.27 3.26
N GLU A 268 -12.83 -8.94 2.57
CA GLU A 268 -12.98 -8.88 1.12
C GLU A 268 -11.63 -9.10 0.38
N ALA A 269 -10.86 -10.10 0.82
CA ALA A 269 -9.51 -10.41 0.32
C ALA A 269 -9.41 -10.59 -1.20
N HIS A 270 -10.51 -10.89 -1.89
CA HIS A 270 -10.55 -10.99 -3.35
C HIS A 270 -10.09 -9.71 -4.06
N LEU A 271 -10.30 -8.54 -3.45
CA LEU A 271 -9.86 -7.25 -4.00
C LEU A 271 -8.34 -7.12 -4.04
N LEU A 272 -7.63 -7.75 -3.09
CA LEU A 272 -6.17 -7.74 -3.05
C LEU A 272 -5.56 -8.37 -4.31
N PHE A 273 -6.24 -9.36 -4.89
CA PHE A 273 -5.73 -10.14 -6.02
C PHE A 273 -6.38 -9.78 -7.37
N SER A 274 -7.30 -8.82 -7.38
CA SER A 274 -7.99 -8.42 -8.61
C SER A 274 -7.10 -7.55 -9.50
N ASN A 275 -7.02 -7.88 -10.80
CA ASN A 275 -6.31 -7.11 -11.83
C ASN A 275 -4.84 -6.80 -11.52
N LEU A 276 -4.16 -7.67 -10.77
CA LEU A 276 -2.73 -7.49 -10.51
C LEU A 276 -1.87 -7.87 -11.72
N PRO A 277 -0.80 -7.12 -12.02
CA PRO A 277 0.25 -7.59 -12.90
C PRO A 277 0.89 -8.86 -12.32
N ARG A 278 1.23 -9.82 -13.18
CA ARG A 278 1.80 -11.12 -12.77
C ARG A 278 3.01 -10.99 -11.84
N GLN A 279 3.88 -10.02 -12.10
CA GLN A 279 5.06 -9.76 -11.28
C GLN A 279 4.71 -9.40 -9.83
N LEU A 280 3.64 -8.62 -9.64
CA LEU A 280 3.17 -8.22 -8.32
C LEU A 280 2.46 -9.39 -7.62
N GLU A 281 1.67 -10.18 -8.34
CA GLU A 281 1.08 -11.42 -7.83
C GLU A 281 2.15 -12.42 -7.34
N ASP A 282 3.22 -12.59 -8.10
CA ASP A 282 4.36 -13.43 -7.73
C ASP A 282 5.06 -12.90 -6.46
N ARG A 283 5.27 -11.58 -6.36
CA ARG A 283 5.86 -10.92 -5.17
C ARG A 283 4.97 -11.10 -3.93
N ILE A 284 3.65 -10.94 -4.06
CA ILE A 284 2.71 -11.16 -2.95
C ILE A 284 2.76 -12.61 -2.51
N SER A 285 2.74 -13.55 -3.46
CA SER A 285 2.84 -14.98 -3.15
C SER A 285 4.13 -15.31 -2.38
N GLN A 286 5.23 -14.63 -2.71
CA GLN A 286 6.49 -14.74 -1.96
C GLN A 286 6.38 -14.14 -0.56
N VAL A 287 5.74 -12.98 -0.38
CA VAL A 287 5.50 -12.39 0.94
C VAL A 287 4.70 -13.36 1.82
N PHE A 288 3.60 -13.93 1.33
CA PHE A 288 2.84 -14.94 2.07
C PHE A 288 3.67 -16.17 2.47
N ARG A 289 4.66 -16.54 1.68
CA ARG A 289 5.56 -17.66 2.02
C ARG A 289 6.55 -17.29 3.12
N LEU A 290 7.08 -16.07 3.10
CA LEU A 290 8.23 -15.68 3.92
C LEU A 290 7.85 -14.92 5.18
N ILE A 291 6.73 -14.19 5.19
CA ILE A 291 6.33 -13.33 6.31
C ILE A 291 6.04 -14.14 7.59
N ARG A 292 5.75 -15.44 7.47
CA ARG A 292 5.70 -16.37 8.60
C ARG A 292 6.97 -16.31 9.45
N SER A 293 8.15 -16.25 8.83
CA SER A 293 9.43 -16.19 9.55
C SER A 293 9.61 -14.91 10.38
N LYS A 294 8.83 -13.87 10.07
CA LYS A 294 8.74 -12.61 10.83
C LYS A 294 7.77 -12.70 12.01
N GLY A 295 7.07 -13.84 12.16
CA GLY A 295 6.06 -14.05 13.20
C GLY A 295 4.73 -13.37 12.91
N VAL A 296 4.36 -13.19 11.64
CA VAL A 296 3.09 -12.56 11.24
C VAL A 296 2.10 -13.61 10.73
N GLY A 297 0.90 -13.63 11.31
CA GLY A 297 -0.23 -14.40 10.80
C GLY A 297 -1.10 -13.57 9.86
N ILE A 298 -1.61 -14.16 8.78
CA ILE A 298 -2.50 -13.47 7.83
C ILE A 298 -3.72 -14.36 7.62
N PHE A 299 -4.91 -13.81 7.84
CA PHE A 299 -6.18 -14.49 7.63
C PHE A 299 -6.96 -13.75 6.55
N LEU A 300 -7.17 -14.44 5.43
CA LEU A 300 -7.95 -13.93 4.32
C LEU A 300 -9.43 -14.22 4.56
N VAL A 301 -10.26 -13.19 4.49
CA VAL A 301 -11.72 -13.34 4.59
C VAL A 301 -12.33 -13.02 3.24
N THR A 302 -12.99 -14.00 2.64
CA THR A 302 -13.53 -13.88 1.27
C THR A 302 -14.84 -14.65 1.12
N GLN A 303 -15.55 -14.40 0.02
CA GLN A 303 -16.77 -15.15 -0.27
C GLN A 303 -16.47 -16.56 -0.79
N SER A 304 -15.45 -16.67 -1.66
CA SER A 304 -15.05 -17.93 -2.28
C SER A 304 -13.53 -18.11 -2.24
N PRO A 305 -13.04 -19.32 -1.91
CA PRO A 305 -11.62 -19.64 -2.00
C PRO A 305 -11.03 -19.44 -3.40
N LYS A 306 -11.84 -19.57 -4.47
CA LYS A 306 -11.37 -19.37 -5.86
C LYS A 306 -10.93 -17.94 -6.17
N ASP A 307 -11.28 -16.98 -5.32
CA ASP A 307 -10.91 -15.58 -5.51
C ASP A 307 -9.48 -15.28 -5.02
N VAL A 308 -8.78 -16.31 -4.51
CA VAL A 308 -7.40 -16.24 -4.02
C VAL A 308 -6.52 -17.12 -4.92
N PRO A 309 -5.34 -16.63 -5.36
CA PRO A 309 -4.41 -17.42 -6.16
C PRO A 309 -4.01 -18.73 -5.49
N GLU A 310 -3.85 -19.80 -6.29
CA GLU A 310 -3.52 -21.14 -5.79
C GLU A 310 -2.20 -21.16 -5.00
N ALA A 311 -1.21 -20.38 -5.44
CA ALA A 311 0.07 -20.24 -4.76
C ALA A 311 -0.07 -19.69 -3.33
N VAL A 312 -1.04 -18.80 -3.10
CA VAL A 312 -1.36 -18.22 -1.78
C VAL A 312 -2.24 -19.19 -0.99
N LEU A 313 -3.27 -19.78 -1.60
CA LEU A 313 -4.15 -20.79 -0.95
C LEU A 313 -3.37 -21.97 -0.37
N GLY A 314 -2.29 -22.38 -1.04
CA GLY A 314 -1.39 -23.42 -0.57
C GLY A 314 -0.60 -23.06 0.68
N GLN A 315 -0.49 -21.76 1.03
CA GLN A 315 0.17 -21.29 2.26
C GLN A 315 -0.80 -21.16 3.45
N LEU A 316 -2.12 -21.27 3.23
CA LEU A 316 -3.12 -21.05 4.28
C LEU A 316 -3.36 -22.35 5.06
N GLY A 317 -2.80 -22.42 6.27
CA GLY A 317 -2.88 -23.59 7.13
C GLY A 317 -4.25 -23.80 7.77
N THR A 318 -4.82 -22.73 8.33
CA THR A 318 -6.16 -22.78 8.94
C THR A 318 -7.26 -22.55 7.90
N ARG A 319 -8.31 -23.37 7.90
CA ARG A 319 -9.46 -23.23 7.00
C ARG A 319 -10.76 -23.23 7.78
N VAL A 320 -11.54 -22.16 7.62
CA VAL A 320 -12.92 -22.04 8.09
C VAL A 320 -13.81 -21.81 6.88
N GLN A 321 -14.64 -22.80 6.56
CA GLN A 321 -15.60 -22.74 5.48
C GLN A 321 -17.02 -22.68 6.04
N HIS A 322 -17.63 -21.51 5.97
CA HIS A 322 -19.05 -21.30 6.21
C HIS A 322 -19.90 -21.81 5.04
N ALA A 323 -21.21 -21.78 5.22
CA ALA A 323 -22.16 -22.23 4.20
C ALA A 323 -21.89 -21.61 2.82
N LEU A 324 -22.00 -22.45 1.79
CA LEU A 324 -22.07 -22.04 0.39
C LEU A 324 -23.34 -22.63 -0.21
N ARG A 325 -24.11 -21.79 -0.91
CA ARG A 325 -25.32 -22.23 -1.61
C ARG A 325 -24.96 -22.54 -3.05
N ALA A 326 -25.31 -23.74 -3.51
CA ALA A 326 -25.11 -24.13 -4.90
C ALA A 326 -26.39 -23.90 -5.71
N TYR A 327 -26.40 -22.88 -6.56
CA TYR A 327 -27.50 -22.60 -7.48
C TYR A 327 -27.15 -22.99 -8.92
N THR A 328 -25.86 -23.06 -9.22
CA THR A 328 -25.35 -23.34 -10.56
C THR A 328 -24.41 -24.55 -10.57
N PRO A 329 -24.17 -25.18 -11.74
CA PRO A 329 -23.14 -26.21 -11.88
C PRO A 329 -21.75 -25.74 -11.48
N ARG A 330 -21.45 -24.44 -11.65
CA ARG A 330 -20.18 -23.83 -11.24
C ARG A 330 -20.03 -23.81 -9.72
N ASP A 331 -21.11 -23.52 -8.99
CA ASP A 331 -21.12 -23.53 -7.52
C ASP A 331 -20.95 -24.96 -7.00
N GLN A 332 -21.60 -25.94 -7.61
CA GLN A 332 -21.41 -27.35 -7.24
C GLN A 332 -19.97 -27.80 -7.45
N ALA A 333 -19.34 -27.37 -8.56
CA ALA A 333 -17.93 -27.65 -8.83
C ALA A 333 -17.01 -26.95 -7.80
N LEU A 334 -17.34 -25.72 -7.39
CA LEU A 334 -16.64 -25.02 -6.31
C LEU A 334 -16.70 -25.80 -5.00
N ILE A 335 -17.91 -26.21 -4.58
CA ILE A 335 -18.10 -26.97 -3.33
C ILE A 335 -17.31 -28.27 -3.35
N ARG A 336 -17.34 -29.02 -4.46
CA ARG A 336 -16.54 -30.24 -4.61
C ARG A 336 -15.03 -29.98 -4.50
N SER A 337 -14.56 -28.89 -5.11
CA SER A 337 -13.15 -28.49 -5.04
C SER A 337 -12.72 -28.15 -3.61
N ILE A 338 -13.56 -27.46 -2.85
CA ILE A 338 -13.28 -27.10 -1.45
C ILE A 338 -13.23 -28.35 -0.58
N ALA A 339 -14.23 -29.23 -0.73
CA ALA A 339 -14.30 -30.51 -0.03
C ALA A 339 -13.07 -31.38 -0.28
N ALA A 340 -12.58 -31.44 -1.52
CA ALA A 340 -11.39 -32.23 -1.88
C ALA A 340 -10.09 -31.70 -1.24
N GLY A 341 -10.03 -30.42 -0.89
CA GLY A 341 -8.88 -29.80 -0.24
C GLY A 341 -8.81 -29.94 1.28
N MET A 342 -9.78 -30.64 1.89
CA MET A 342 -9.87 -30.82 3.34
C MET A 342 -9.59 -32.28 3.73
N ARG A 343 -8.79 -32.46 4.78
CA ARG A 343 -8.58 -33.78 5.40
C ARG A 343 -9.90 -34.23 6.05
N ASN A 344 -10.35 -35.44 5.74
CA ASN A 344 -11.66 -35.95 6.16
C ASN A 344 -11.57 -37.41 6.63
N ASP A 345 -10.95 -37.59 7.78
CA ASP A 345 -10.72 -38.94 8.34
C ASP A 345 -12.03 -39.56 8.87
N HIS A 346 -13.05 -38.74 9.12
CA HIS A 346 -14.34 -39.16 9.66
C HIS A 346 -15.36 -39.58 8.59
N GLY A 347 -15.01 -39.51 7.31
CA GLY A 347 -15.87 -39.95 6.20
C GLY A 347 -17.14 -39.10 6.02
N LEU A 348 -17.09 -37.81 6.38
CA LEU A 348 -18.22 -36.90 6.18
C LEU A 348 -18.49 -36.67 4.69
N ASP A 349 -19.75 -36.56 4.29
CA ASP A 349 -20.11 -36.07 2.94
C ASP A 349 -19.93 -34.54 2.91
N LEU A 350 -18.69 -34.08 2.81
CA LEU A 350 -18.36 -32.66 2.89
C LEU A 350 -19.13 -31.80 1.87
N PRO A 351 -19.30 -32.21 0.59
CA PRO A 351 -20.11 -31.43 -0.35
C PRO A 351 -21.55 -31.22 0.12
N ARG A 352 -22.15 -32.23 0.74
CA ARG A 352 -23.49 -32.11 1.33
C ARG A 352 -23.47 -31.25 2.59
N VAL A 353 -22.51 -31.50 3.50
CA VAL A 353 -22.38 -30.74 4.74
C VAL A 353 -22.24 -29.24 4.46
N VAL A 354 -21.36 -28.82 3.54
CA VAL A 354 -21.18 -27.40 3.16
C VAL A 354 -22.49 -26.73 2.73
N GLN A 355 -23.37 -27.47 2.07
CA GLN A 355 -24.67 -26.97 1.62
C GLN A 355 -25.71 -26.93 2.75
N ASP A 356 -25.63 -27.87 3.69
CA ASP A 356 -26.55 -28.02 4.81
C ASP A 356 -26.23 -27.07 5.97
N LEU A 357 -25.01 -26.50 6.02
CA LEU A 357 -24.60 -25.53 7.05
C LEU A 357 -25.59 -24.36 7.16
N GLY A 358 -25.95 -24.06 8.42
CA GLY A 358 -26.69 -22.88 8.85
C GLY A 358 -25.82 -21.65 9.06
N VAL A 359 -26.43 -20.58 9.58
CA VAL A 359 -25.71 -19.33 9.92
C VAL A 359 -24.92 -19.51 11.21
N GLY A 360 -23.62 -19.23 11.15
CA GLY A 360 -22.71 -19.43 12.27
C GLY A 360 -22.29 -20.89 12.46
N GLU A 361 -22.51 -21.74 11.46
CA GLU A 361 -21.95 -23.08 11.38
C GLU A 361 -20.88 -23.12 10.28
N ALA A 362 -19.81 -23.87 10.51
CA ALA A 362 -18.70 -23.96 9.57
C ALA A 362 -18.05 -25.35 9.60
N LEU A 363 -17.44 -25.72 8.46
CA LEU A 363 -16.38 -26.73 8.42
C LEU A 363 -15.07 -26.07 8.82
N VAL A 364 -14.40 -26.61 9.84
CA VAL A 364 -13.14 -26.07 10.36
C VAL A 364 -12.06 -27.14 10.33
N SER A 365 -10.90 -26.77 9.81
CA SER A 365 -9.65 -27.53 9.90
C SER A 365 -8.54 -26.56 10.32
N VAL A 366 -7.81 -26.92 11.36
CA VAL A 366 -6.67 -26.15 11.89
C VAL A 366 -5.40 -26.99 11.69
N LEU A 367 -4.25 -26.44 12.08
CA LEU A 367 -3.03 -27.23 12.18
C LEU A 367 -2.86 -27.71 13.62
N ASP A 368 -2.40 -28.95 13.79
CA ASP A 368 -1.93 -29.46 15.08
C ASP A 368 -0.54 -28.92 15.43
N ASP A 369 0.00 -29.33 16.58
CA ASP A 369 1.30 -28.87 17.09
C ASP A 369 2.47 -29.29 16.18
N ASP A 370 2.30 -30.31 15.33
CA ASP A 370 3.29 -30.74 14.33
C ASP A 370 3.14 -29.99 12.99
N GLY A 371 2.15 -29.10 12.89
CA GLY A 371 1.83 -28.35 11.68
C GLY A 371 1.10 -29.17 10.62
N VAL A 372 0.49 -30.30 11.00
CA VAL A 372 -0.31 -31.14 10.11
C VAL A 372 -1.77 -30.71 10.20
N PRO A 373 -2.49 -30.59 9.06
CA PRO A 373 -3.92 -30.30 9.08
C PRO A 373 -4.71 -31.36 9.87
N THR A 374 -5.53 -30.90 10.80
CA THR A 374 -6.48 -31.75 11.52
C THR A 374 -7.58 -32.21 10.58
N SER A 375 -8.17 -33.37 10.88
CA SER A 375 -9.41 -33.81 10.23
C SER A 375 -10.49 -32.73 10.41
N VAL A 376 -11.22 -32.44 9.34
CA VAL A 376 -12.23 -31.37 9.32
C VAL A 376 -13.40 -31.73 10.24
N ALA A 377 -13.88 -30.73 10.98
CA ALA A 377 -15.05 -30.85 11.83
C ALA A 377 -16.14 -29.85 11.39
N ALA A 378 -17.39 -30.31 11.35
CA ALA A 378 -18.55 -29.42 11.27
C ALA A 378 -18.87 -28.93 12.68
N VAL A 379 -18.81 -27.62 12.90
CA VAL A 379 -18.98 -27.00 14.21
C VAL A 379 -19.90 -25.79 14.17
N THR A 380 -20.54 -25.51 15.30
CA THR A 380 -21.08 -24.19 15.57
C THR A 380 -19.95 -23.27 16.02
N VAL A 381 -19.79 -22.13 15.35
CA VAL A 381 -18.78 -21.13 15.66
C VAL A 381 -19.06 -20.55 17.05
N ALA A 382 -18.00 -20.40 17.85
CA ALA A 382 -18.08 -19.79 19.17
C ALA A 382 -18.72 -18.40 19.10
N PRO A 383 -19.57 -18.01 20.05
CA PRO A 383 -20.11 -16.66 20.09
C PRO A 383 -19.02 -15.67 20.53
N PRO A 384 -18.94 -14.46 19.92
CA PRO A 384 -18.04 -13.43 20.39
C PRO A 384 -18.45 -12.96 21.79
N GLU A 385 -17.50 -12.39 22.52
CA GLU A 385 -17.75 -11.77 23.82
C GLU A 385 -18.08 -10.28 23.69
N SER A 386 -17.63 -9.66 22.60
CA SER A 386 -17.90 -8.28 22.27
C SER A 386 -19.20 -8.10 21.48
N ARG A 387 -19.55 -6.84 21.18
CA ARG A 387 -20.78 -6.50 20.45
C ARG A 387 -20.66 -6.91 18.98
N ILE A 388 -21.66 -7.64 18.47
CA ILE A 388 -21.83 -7.87 17.03
C ILE A 388 -22.43 -6.62 16.40
N GLY A 389 -21.81 -6.09 15.35
CA GLY A 389 -22.23 -4.87 14.67
C GLY A 389 -21.47 -3.62 15.12
N PRO A 390 -21.77 -2.45 14.54
CA PRO A 390 -20.97 -1.24 14.74
C PRO A 390 -21.08 -0.61 16.13
N LEU A 391 -20.08 0.18 16.48
CA LEU A 391 -20.21 1.22 17.51
C LEU A 391 -21.14 2.34 17.03
N ALA A 392 -21.85 2.97 17.96
CA ALA A 392 -22.48 4.25 17.69
C ALA A 392 -21.42 5.34 17.45
N ASP A 393 -21.74 6.36 16.65
CA ASP A 393 -20.79 7.42 16.32
C ASP A 393 -20.23 8.14 17.56
N ALA A 394 -21.06 8.31 18.61
CA ALA A 394 -20.63 8.90 19.87
C ALA A 394 -19.62 8.03 20.65
N GLU A 395 -19.78 6.69 20.60
CA GLU A 395 -18.84 5.74 21.20
C GLU A 395 -17.51 5.77 20.44
N ARG A 396 -17.58 5.77 19.10
CA ARG A 396 -16.42 5.87 18.20
C ARG A 396 -15.62 7.16 18.44
N GLU A 397 -16.30 8.29 18.49
CA GLU A 397 -15.69 9.60 18.76
C GLU A 397 -14.99 9.62 20.12
N THR A 398 -15.65 9.08 21.15
CA THR A 398 -15.06 8.99 22.50
C THR A 398 -13.78 8.17 22.49
N ARG A 399 -13.76 7.04 21.77
CA ARG A 399 -12.56 6.21 21.61
C ARG A 399 -11.45 6.92 20.86
N ARG A 400 -11.78 7.64 19.77
CA ARG A 400 -10.77 8.39 19.00
C ARG A 400 -10.08 9.43 19.89
N ARG A 401 -10.84 10.18 20.69
CA ARG A 401 -10.31 11.18 21.63
C ARG A 401 -9.47 10.59 22.78
N GLN A 402 -9.85 9.41 23.28
CA GLN A 402 -9.13 8.73 24.36
C GLN A 402 -7.96 7.88 23.86
N SER A 403 -7.76 7.81 22.54
CA SER A 403 -6.72 7.00 21.93
C SER A 403 -5.33 7.50 22.32
N PRO A 404 -4.38 6.60 22.60
CA PRO A 404 -2.96 6.99 22.73
C PRO A 404 -2.38 7.57 21.44
N MET A 405 -3.04 7.36 20.29
CA MET A 405 -2.62 7.90 18.99
C MET A 405 -3.15 9.32 18.71
N ALA A 406 -4.01 9.86 19.57
CA ALA A 406 -4.59 11.19 19.39
C ALA A 406 -3.48 12.25 19.29
N GLY A 407 -3.60 13.13 18.29
CA GLY A 407 -2.63 14.19 17.99
C GLY A 407 -1.40 13.74 17.19
N ARG A 408 -1.04 12.44 17.18
CA ARG A 408 0.15 11.95 16.47
C ARG A 408 -0.04 11.97 14.96
N TYR A 409 -1.16 11.42 14.50
CA TYR A 409 -1.47 11.30 13.07
C TYR A 409 -2.42 12.40 12.58
N ASP A 410 -3.08 13.11 13.49
CA ASP A 410 -4.15 14.07 13.14
C ASP A 410 -3.68 15.23 12.25
N HIS A 411 -2.40 15.57 12.28
CA HIS A 411 -1.83 16.66 11.49
C HIS A 411 -0.75 16.15 10.52
N PRO A 412 -0.85 16.50 9.23
CA PRO A 412 0.22 16.19 8.29
C PRO A 412 1.47 17.01 8.63
N VAL A 413 2.63 16.43 8.38
CA VAL A 413 3.95 17.09 8.49
C VAL A 413 4.47 17.28 7.07
N ASP A 414 4.77 18.54 6.72
CA ASP A 414 5.34 18.90 5.42
C ASP A 414 6.81 19.29 5.62
N ARG A 415 7.72 18.39 5.24
CA ARG A 415 9.17 18.63 5.27
C ARG A 415 9.64 19.08 3.89
N GLU A 416 10.87 19.58 3.80
CA GLU A 416 11.49 19.87 2.50
C GLU A 416 11.59 18.57 1.67
N SER A 417 11.02 18.59 0.47
CA SER A 417 10.84 17.43 -0.40
C SER A 417 11.18 17.76 -1.85
N ALA A 418 10.98 16.82 -2.77
CA ALA A 418 11.32 17.01 -4.17
C ALA A 418 10.65 18.25 -4.78
N PHE A 419 9.41 18.54 -4.39
CA PHE A 419 8.70 19.73 -4.85
C PHE A 419 9.46 21.02 -4.54
N GLU A 420 9.86 21.24 -3.28
CA GLU A 420 10.52 22.47 -2.85
C GLU A 420 11.88 22.63 -3.52
N LEU A 421 12.69 21.57 -3.54
CA LEU A 421 14.03 21.57 -4.14
C LEU A 421 13.99 21.81 -5.64
N LEU A 422 13.08 21.15 -6.36
CA LEU A 422 12.97 21.31 -7.82
C LEU A 422 12.41 22.69 -8.18
N ARG A 423 11.49 23.25 -7.39
CA ARG A 423 11.00 24.61 -7.59
C ARG A 423 12.12 25.62 -7.41
N GLU A 424 12.91 25.50 -6.35
CA GLU A 424 14.05 26.39 -6.11
C GLU A 424 15.07 26.32 -7.26
N ARG A 425 15.41 25.11 -7.73
CA ARG A 425 16.29 24.93 -8.89
C ARG A 425 15.74 25.58 -10.16
N ALA A 426 14.43 25.47 -10.40
CA ALA A 426 13.78 26.08 -11.55
C ALA A 426 13.81 27.62 -11.49
N GLU A 427 13.57 28.21 -10.31
CA GLU A 427 13.65 29.65 -10.08
C GLU A 427 15.09 30.17 -10.27
N GLN A 428 16.08 29.46 -9.74
CA GLN A 428 17.50 29.79 -9.94
C GLN A 428 17.91 29.72 -11.42
N ALA A 429 17.48 28.67 -12.14
CA ALA A 429 17.75 28.53 -13.57
C ALA A 429 17.08 29.63 -14.40
N ALA A 430 15.85 30.02 -14.07
CA ALA A 430 15.14 31.12 -14.72
C ALA A 430 15.86 32.46 -14.50
N ALA A 431 16.30 32.75 -13.28
CA ALA A 431 17.05 33.96 -12.96
C ALA A 431 18.41 34.02 -13.69
N LEU A 432 19.11 32.90 -13.81
CA LEU A 432 20.36 32.81 -14.59
C LEU A 432 20.11 33.02 -16.09
N ALA A 433 19.03 32.45 -16.63
CA ALA A 433 18.66 32.62 -18.04
C ALA A 433 18.26 34.07 -18.36
N GLU A 434 17.54 34.73 -17.45
CA GLU A 434 17.19 36.15 -17.58
C GLU A 434 18.43 37.03 -17.58
N ARG A 435 19.36 36.83 -16.63
CA ARG A 435 20.65 37.54 -16.61
C ARG A 435 21.46 37.32 -17.88
N ALA A 436 21.56 36.08 -18.36
CA ALA A 436 22.27 35.78 -19.59
C ALA A 436 21.61 36.42 -20.83
N ALA A 437 20.28 36.53 -20.85
CA ALA A 437 19.54 37.21 -21.91
C ALA A 437 19.75 38.73 -21.86
N GLU A 438 19.76 39.33 -20.66
CA GLU A 438 20.07 40.75 -20.44
C GLU A 438 21.50 41.08 -20.85
N GLU A 439 22.48 40.28 -20.44
CA GLU A 439 23.90 40.43 -20.83
C GLU A 439 24.07 40.33 -22.35
N LYS A 440 23.41 39.36 -22.98
CA LYS A 440 23.43 39.22 -24.44
C LYS A 440 22.78 40.41 -25.14
N ALA A 441 21.65 40.90 -24.62
CA ALA A 441 20.97 42.07 -25.16
C ALA A 441 21.81 43.35 -24.98
N ALA A 442 22.52 43.49 -23.87
CA ALA A 442 23.46 44.58 -23.63
C ALA A 442 24.67 44.51 -24.57
N ALA A 443 25.25 43.33 -24.75
CA ALA A 443 26.36 43.10 -25.69
C ALA A 443 25.94 43.36 -27.15
N ASP A 444 24.72 42.96 -27.54
CA ASP A 444 24.17 43.23 -28.87
C ASP A 444 23.91 44.73 -29.09
N ARG A 445 23.48 45.47 -28.06
CA ARG A 445 23.34 46.94 -28.10
C ARG A 445 24.71 47.60 -28.26
N GLU A 446 25.68 47.22 -27.43
CA GLU A 446 27.04 47.77 -27.49
C GLU A 446 27.71 47.49 -28.85
N ALA A 447 27.51 46.31 -29.41
CA ALA A 447 28.00 45.96 -30.75
C ALA A 447 27.33 46.79 -31.86
N ARG A 448 26.03 47.08 -31.74
CA ARG A 448 25.31 47.96 -32.68
C ARG A 448 25.78 49.41 -32.57
N ASP A 449 26.00 49.91 -31.36
CA ASP A 449 26.47 51.27 -31.12
C ASP A 449 27.90 51.47 -31.66
N LYS A 450 28.82 50.52 -31.41
CA LYS A 450 30.17 50.53 -32.01
C LYS A 450 30.13 50.46 -33.54
N ALA A 451 29.19 49.71 -34.13
CA ALA A 451 29.01 49.65 -35.58
C ALA A 451 28.40 50.94 -36.17
N ALA A 452 27.58 51.66 -35.41
CA ALA A 452 27.02 52.96 -35.79
C ALA A 452 28.08 54.08 -35.72
N ASP A 453 28.93 54.08 -34.70
CA ASP A 453 30.05 55.02 -34.57
C ASP A 453 31.11 54.81 -35.66
N ALA A 454 31.40 53.56 -36.03
CA ALA A 454 32.26 53.24 -37.17
C ALA A 454 31.71 53.76 -38.52
N ARG A 455 30.40 53.99 -38.64
CA ARG A 455 29.76 54.60 -39.83
C ARG A 455 29.72 56.14 -39.78
N ARG A 456 29.92 56.76 -38.61
CA ARG A 456 29.95 58.23 -38.42
C ARG A 456 31.37 58.82 -38.45
N ALA A 457 32.42 58.00 -38.48
CA ALA A 457 33.79 58.47 -38.66
C ALA A 457 33.97 59.14 -40.05
N PRO A 458 34.60 60.32 -40.14
CA PRO A 458 34.78 61.04 -41.40
C PRO A 458 35.64 60.23 -42.37
N ARG A 459 35.18 60.07 -43.62
CA ARG A 459 35.94 59.47 -44.72
C ARG A 459 37.25 60.23 -44.94
N GLN A 460 38.35 59.76 -44.36
CA GLN A 460 39.68 60.19 -44.77
C GLN A 460 39.94 59.67 -46.20
N ARG A 461 40.43 60.57 -47.06
CA ARG A 461 40.78 60.33 -48.47
C ARG A 461 41.67 59.09 -48.59
N ALA A 462 41.26 58.18 -49.47
CA ALA A 462 42.03 57.00 -49.84
C ALA A 462 43.37 57.41 -50.46
N SER A 463 44.47 57.07 -49.78
CA SER A 463 45.81 57.02 -50.37
C SER A 463 45.99 55.67 -51.06
N ASN A 464 46.31 55.71 -52.34
CA ASN A 464 46.30 54.55 -53.24
C ASN A 464 47.66 53.80 -53.21
N ARG A 465 48.05 53.29 -52.04
CA ARG A 465 49.18 52.34 -51.91
C ARG A 465 48.78 51.20 -50.97
N GLN A 466 48.19 50.16 -51.56
CA GLN A 466 47.98 48.88 -50.88
C GLN A 466 49.33 48.17 -50.73
N SER A 467 49.73 47.87 -49.49
CA SER A 467 50.83 46.95 -49.22
C SER A 467 50.31 45.52 -49.13
N MET A 468 51.10 44.55 -49.60
CA MET A 468 50.75 43.12 -49.61
C MET A 468 50.41 42.54 -48.24
N ALA A 469 50.80 43.19 -47.14
CA ALA A 469 50.46 42.79 -45.77
C ALA A 469 48.98 43.03 -45.43
N GLU A 470 48.34 44.04 -46.03
CA GLU A 470 46.97 44.45 -45.70
C GLU A 470 45.90 43.56 -46.36
N ALA A 471 46.26 42.90 -47.48
CA ALA A 471 45.42 41.91 -48.14
C ALA A 471 45.39 40.56 -47.39
N PHE A 472 46.48 40.20 -46.70
CA PHE A 472 46.58 38.96 -45.94
C PHE A 472 45.82 39.01 -44.60
N MET A 473 45.76 40.18 -43.96
CA MET A 473 45.06 40.38 -42.69
C MET A 473 43.53 40.45 -42.86
N LYS A 474 43.05 40.86 -44.05
CA LYS A 474 41.62 40.99 -44.35
C LYS A 474 40.95 39.68 -44.80
N SER A 475 41.73 38.70 -45.27
CA SER A 475 41.23 37.35 -45.60
C SER A 475 41.15 36.45 -44.36
N THR A 476 42.05 36.62 -43.39
CA THR A 476 42.05 35.91 -42.10
C THR A 476 40.92 36.38 -41.18
N LEU A 477 40.52 37.66 -41.22
CA LEU A 477 39.38 38.14 -40.42
C LEU A 477 38.00 37.69 -40.94
N ARG A 478 37.85 37.32 -42.23
CA ARG A 478 36.58 36.84 -42.77
C ARG A 478 36.34 35.34 -42.56
N SER A 479 37.38 34.53 -42.34
CA SER A 479 37.22 33.09 -42.04
C SER A 479 36.99 32.81 -40.55
N VAL A 480 37.38 33.73 -39.68
CA VAL A 480 37.23 33.63 -38.22
C VAL A 480 35.81 34.04 -37.75
N GLY A 481 35.11 34.91 -38.49
CA GLY A 481 33.79 35.44 -38.10
C GLY A 481 32.58 34.51 -38.28
N ARG A 482 32.68 33.40 -39.03
CA ARG A 482 31.55 32.45 -39.23
C ARG A 482 31.70 31.12 -38.48
N SER A 483 32.84 30.86 -37.82
CA SER A 483 33.12 29.58 -37.18
C SER A 483 33.25 29.64 -35.64
N LEU A 484 33.27 30.84 -35.06
CA LEU A 484 33.41 31.03 -33.60
C LEU A 484 32.07 31.11 -32.84
N GLY A 485 30.95 31.42 -33.52
CA GLY A 485 29.64 31.59 -32.87
C GLY A 485 28.93 30.30 -32.44
N SER A 486 29.27 29.15 -32.99
CA SER A 486 28.58 27.88 -32.71
C SER A 486 29.38 26.89 -31.83
N ARG A 487 30.60 27.24 -31.42
CA ARG A 487 31.45 26.36 -30.57
C ARG A 487 31.63 26.84 -29.13
N LEU A 488 31.52 28.14 -28.86
CA LEU A 488 31.68 28.66 -27.49
C LEU A 488 30.51 28.30 -26.56
N VAL A 489 29.30 28.11 -27.10
CA VAL A 489 28.12 27.66 -26.32
C VAL A 489 28.25 26.20 -25.88
N ARG A 490 29.06 25.38 -26.57
CA ARG A 490 29.24 23.96 -26.25
C ARG A 490 30.44 23.71 -25.31
N GLY A 491 31.33 24.68 -25.15
CA GLY A 491 32.55 24.55 -24.34
C GLY A 491 32.39 24.87 -22.84
N LEU A 492 31.43 25.73 -22.48
CA LEU A 492 31.23 26.14 -21.07
C LEU A 492 30.31 25.19 -20.28
N LEU A 493 29.43 24.45 -20.95
CA LEU A 493 28.57 23.44 -20.33
C LEU A 493 29.26 22.08 -20.10
N GLY A 494 30.45 21.85 -20.66
CA GLY A 494 31.21 20.60 -20.51
C GLY A 494 32.25 20.59 -19.39
N SER A 495 32.46 21.71 -18.67
CA SER A 495 33.51 21.82 -17.63
C SER A 495 32.99 21.88 -16.19
N LEU A 496 31.66 21.81 -16.00
CA LEU A 496 31.01 21.70 -14.69
C LEU A 496 30.52 20.27 -14.36
N VAL A 497 30.88 19.29 -15.19
CA VAL A 497 30.75 17.87 -14.85
C VAL A 497 32.14 17.25 -14.88
N LYS A 498 32.82 17.36 -13.73
CA LYS A 498 33.83 16.40 -13.28
C LYS A 498 33.75 16.27 -11.77
#